data_AF-A0A7S4I224-F1
#
_entry.id   AF-A0A7S4I224-F1
#
_cell.length_a   1.000
_cell.length_b   1.000
_cell.length_c   1.000
_cell.angle_alpha   90.00
_cell.angle_beta   90.00
_cell.angle_gamma   90.00
#
_symmetry.space_group_name_H-M   'P 1'
#
loop_
_entity.id
_entity.type
_entity.pdbx_description
1 polymer ?
#
loop_
_entity_poly.entity_id
_entity_poly.type
_entity_poly.pdbx_seq_one_letter_code
_entity_poly.pdbx_strand_id
1 'polypeptide(L)'
;MQQQSPQPVFVGVSPFELFPTTFSPLFEFFNIAGLKFFVSPRAGAPFDFRLIIKGFWNCVTSEFTVENLLTDVGCILSSFLIQLAQGSIGGRIIQRIMPQREQYHYSMGNIVLTRDVPTPSVLATKVGTFVAVRAFFYPFKTALVRLMTKQISPRSALQLFTDPASFKSLYNGFQFHLLWSVGYGALSSLEEMFFYRKVNNLATPTVALVQYFSLFLLQLPLAPVATKIIFDQANIPFEFTWNLSLFRWIRATFSRP
;
A
#
# COMPACT_ATOMS: atom_id res chain seq x y z
N MET A 1 33.28 37.16 19.34
CA MET A 1 32.27 36.10 19.57
C MET A 1 31.94 35.49 18.23
N GLN A 2 32.40 34.28 17.97
CA GLN A 2 32.12 33.56 16.72
C GLN A 2 30.66 33.10 16.73
N GLN A 3 29.89 33.59 15.75
CA GLN A 3 28.55 33.10 15.46
C GLN A 3 28.67 31.64 15.01
N GLN A 4 28.28 30.71 15.88
CA GLN A 4 28.07 29.32 15.49
C GLN A 4 26.95 29.29 14.45
N SER A 5 27.31 28.96 13.21
CA SER A 5 26.36 28.59 12.17
C SER A 5 25.43 27.49 12.72
N PRO A 6 24.10 27.63 12.59
CA PRO A 6 23.17 26.63 13.09
C PRO A 6 23.50 25.29 12.45
N GLN A 7 23.84 24.29 13.26
CA GLN A 7 23.99 22.93 12.76
C GLN A 7 22.65 22.48 12.17
N PRO A 8 22.64 21.81 11.00
CA PRO A 8 21.43 21.22 10.50
C PRO A 8 20.97 20.16 11.50
N VAL A 9 19.90 20.47 12.22
CA VAL A 9 19.16 19.47 12.98
C VAL A 9 18.57 18.53 11.94
N PHE A 10 19.25 17.40 11.73
CA PHE A 10 18.69 16.25 11.03
C PHE A 10 17.49 15.77 11.86
N VAL A 11 16.33 16.37 11.59
CA VAL A 11 15.05 15.79 12.00
C VAL A 11 14.96 14.50 11.23
N GLY A 12 15.23 13.39 11.92
CA GLY A 12 15.16 12.05 11.36
C GLY A 12 13.86 11.90 10.61
N VAL A 13 13.95 11.83 9.27
CA VAL A 13 12.83 11.41 8.45
C VAL A 13 12.45 10.05 9.00
N SER A 14 11.28 9.96 9.62
CA SER A 14 10.74 8.68 10.07
C SER A 14 10.93 7.70 8.90
N PRO A 15 11.59 6.55 9.11
CA PRO A 15 11.77 5.54 8.07
C PRO A 15 10.42 4.97 7.57
N PHE A 16 9.31 5.39 8.18
CA PHE A 16 7.96 5.13 7.73
C PHE A 16 7.55 6.08 6.60
N GLU A 17 7.65 5.51 5.40
CA GLU A 17 6.74 5.66 4.28
C GLU A 17 6.82 6.96 3.45
N LEU A 18 7.36 6.82 2.23
CA LEU A 18 7.28 7.78 1.12
C LEU A 18 5.86 8.37 0.93
N PHE A 19 4.84 7.54 1.18
CA PHE A 19 3.44 7.91 1.36
C PHE A 19 2.82 6.91 2.35
N PRO A 20 1.96 7.33 3.28
CA PRO A 20 1.33 6.41 4.21
C PRO A 20 0.68 5.27 3.42
N THR A 21 1.05 4.03 3.66
CA THR A 21 0.31 2.89 3.12
C THR A 21 -0.74 2.52 4.15
N THR A 22 -1.97 2.28 3.72
CA THR A 22 -3.09 1.95 4.60
C THR A 22 -2.97 0.58 5.28
N PHE A 23 -1.78 -0.04 5.29
CA PHE A 23 -1.55 -1.42 5.69
C PHE A 23 -0.87 -1.49 7.07
N SER A 24 -1.67 -1.73 8.10
CA SER A 24 -1.20 -2.11 9.43
C SER A 24 -0.98 -3.64 9.52
N PRO A 25 0.04 -4.14 10.25
CA PRO A 25 0.30 -5.58 10.39
C PRO A 25 -0.86 -6.39 11.00
N LEU A 26 -1.63 -5.81 11.94
CA LEU A 26 -2.84 -6.45 12.51
C LEU A 26 -3.99 -6.49 11.49
N PHE A 27 -4.02 -5.55 10.54
CA PHE A 27 -4.94 -5.59 9.40
C PHE A 27 -4.54 -6.68 8.39
N GLU A 28 -3.30 -7.18 8.39
CA GLU A 28 -2.85 -8.18 7.43
C GLU A 28 -3.45 -9.58 7.62
N PHE A 29 -3.74 -10.00 8.85
CA PHE A 29 -4.41 -11.28 9.11
C PHE A 29 -5.84 -11.29 8.53
N PHE A 30 -6.60 -10.22 8.77
CA PHE A 30 -7.90 -10.01 8.13
C PHE A 30 -7.78 -9.74 6.63
N ASN A 31 -6.63 -9.23 6.15
CA ASN A 31 -6.36 -9.13 4.72
C ASN A 31 -6.12 -10.50 4.08
N ILE A 32 -5.60 -11.53 4.76
CA ILE A 32 -5.44 -12.86 4.14
C ILE A 32 -6.81 -13.50 3.90
N ALA A 33 -7.65 -13.60 4.94
CA ALA A 33 -9.02 -14.10 4.79
C ALA A 33 -9.83 -13.21 3.83
N GLY A 34 -9.65 -11.88 3.92
CA GLY A 34 -10.23 -10.91 3.00
C GLY A 34 -9.76 -11.09 1.56
N LEU A 35 -8.47 -11.40 1.33
CA LEU A 35 -7.88 -11.65 0.02
C LEU A 35 -8.41 -12.96 -0.57
N LYS A 36 -8.44 -14.04 0.22
CA LYS A 36 -9.01 -15.33 -0.17
C LYS A 36 -10.50 -15.19 -0.52
N PHE A 37 -11.26 -14.46 0.29
CA PHE A 37 -12.65 -14.12 -0.02
C PHE A 37 -12.76 -13.28 -1.30
N PHE A 38 -11.91 -12.26 -1.45
CA PHE A 38 -11.90 -11.35 -2.60
C PHE A 38 -11.72 -12.06 -3.94
N VAL A 39 -10.78 -13.00 -3.98
CA VAL A 39 -10.50 -13.78 -5.19
C VAL A 39 -11.46 -14.96 -5.37
N SER A 40 -12.27 -15.29 -4.36
CA SER A 40 -13.24 -16.38 -4.44
C SER A 40 -14.39 -16.05 -5.41
N PRO A 41 -15.05 -17.07 -5.99
CA PRO A 41 -16.28 -16.89 -6.75
C PRO A 41 -17.39 -16.21 -5.93
N ARG A 42 -17.40 -16.39 -4.60
CA ARG A 42 -18.42 -15.84 -3.69
C ARG A 42 -18.41 -14.31 -3.66
N ALA A 43 -17.25 -13.68 -3.83
CA ALA A 43 -17.15 -12.22 -3.96
C ALA A 43 -17.77 -11.68 -5.28
N GLY A 44 -18.07 -12.54 -6.25
CA GLY A 44 -18.75 -12.18 -7.50
C GLY A 44 -20.27 -12.40 -7.52
N ALA A 45 -20.87 -12.95 -6.46
CA ALA A 45 -22.32 -13.24 -6.40
C ALA A 45 -23.19 -11.95 -6.36
N PRO A 46 -24.52 -12.02 -6.60
CA PRO A 46 -25.42 -10.87 -6.45
C PRO A 46 -25.29 -10.18 -5.08
N PHE A 47 -25.56 -8.87 -5.03
CA PHE A 47 -25.37 -8.05 -3.82
C PHE A 47 -26.42 -8.38 -2.74
N ASP A 48 -26.04 -9.20 -1.78
CA ASP A 48 -26.81 -9.46 -0.56
C ASP A 48 -25.86 -9.39 0.65
N PHE A 49 -25.99 -8.35 1.46
CA PHE A 49 -25.15 -8.10 2.63
C PHE A 49 -25.09 -9.30 3.59
N ARG A 50 -26.19 -10.03 3.78
CA ARG A 50 -26.22 -11.19 4.69
C ARG A 50 -25.41 -12.35 4.13
N LEU A 51 -25.54 -12.63 2.84
CA LEU A 51 -24.76 -13.66 2.16
C LEU A 51 -23.28 -13.29 2.07
N ILE A 52 -22.96 -12.00 1.99
CA ILE A 52 -21.59 -11.49 2.00
C ILE A 52 -20.92 -11.74 3.35
N ILE A 53 -21.55 -11.29 4.43
CA ILE A 53 -21.01 -11.45 5.78
C ILE A 53 -20.88 -12.93 6.12
N LYS A 54 -21.91 -13.74 5.80
CA LYS A 54 -21.85 -15.20 5.99
C LYS A 54 -20.75 -15.84 5.14
N GLY A 55 -20.57 -15.40 3.90
CA GLY A 55 -19.52 -15.89 2.99
C GLY A 55 -18.11 -15.56 3.47
N PHE A 56 -17.91 -14.34 3.97
CA PHE A 56 -16.66 -13.91 4.60
C PHE A 56 -16.40 -14.68 5.89
N TRP A 57 -17.40 -14.80 6.78
CA TRP A 57 -17.27 -15.55 8.03
C TRP A 57 -16.93 -17.02 7.79
N ASN A 58 -17.56 -17.66 6.79
CA ASN A 58 -17.22 -19.02 6.39
C ASN A 58 -15.78 -19.13 5.85
N CYS A 59 -15.25 -18.07 5.23
CA CYS A 59 -13.85 -18.03 4.81
C CYS A 59 -12.94 -17.93 6.05
N VAL A 60 -13.23 -17.01 6.96
CA VAL A 60 -12.48 -16.83 8.22
C VAL A 60 -12.48 -18.12 9.06
N THR A 61 -13.64 -18.76 9.24
CA THR A 61 -13.72 -20.00 10.03
C THR A 61 -12.96 -21.14 9.38
N SER A 62 -12.92 -21.19 8.04
CA SER A 62 -12.10 -22.17 7.31
C SER A 62 -10.59 -21.93 7.40
N GLU A 63 -10.14 -20.77 7.87
CA GLU A 63 -8.72 -20.48 8.10
C GLU A 63 -8.16 -21.02 9.40
N PHE A 64 -9.00 -21.38 10.39
CA PHE A 64 -8.52 -21.86 11.70
C PHE A 64 -8.01 -23.32 11.70
N THR A 65 -7.46 -23.79 10.59
CA THR A 65 -6.71 -25.05 10.58
C THR A 65 -5.23 -24.76 10.89
N VAL A 66 -4.56 -25.67 11.60
CA VAL A 66 -3.15 -25.49 12.00
C VAL A 66 -2.24 -25.23 10.79
N GLU A 67 -2.48 -25.94 9.68
CA GLU A 67 -1.72 -25.77 8.44
C GLU A 67 -1.89 -24.38 7.81
N ASN A 68 -3.14 -23.88 7.77
CA ASN A 68 -3.43 -22.54 7.27
C ASN A 68 -2.83 -21.48 8.20
N LEU A 69 -2.95 -21.63 9.51
CA LEU A 69 -2.41 -20.69 10.49
C LEU A 69 -0.88 -20.55 10.37
N LEU A 70 -0.16 -21.66 10.23
CA LEU A 70 1.30 -21.62 10.04
C LEU A 70 1.69 -20.92 8.73
N THR A 71 0.97 -21.24 7.64
CA THR A 71 1.20 -20.60 6.34
C THR A 71 0.89 -19.11 6.39
N ASP A 72 -0.22 -18.73 7.03
CA ASP A 72 -0.69 -17.35 7.15
C ASP A 72 0.26 -16.52 8.03
N VAL A 73 0.75 -17.07 9.14
CA VAL A 73 1.80 -16.42 9.97
C VAL A 73 3.07 -16.21 9.16
N GLY A 74 3.53 -17.23 8.42
CA GLY A 74 4.70 -17.09 7.54
C GLY A 74 4.49 -16.02 6.46
N CYS A 75 3.27 -15.91 5.92
CA CYS A 75 2.91 -14.90 4.94
C CYS A 75 2.88 -13.48 5.55
N ILE A 76 2.36 -13.31 6.76
CA ILE A 76 2.35 -12.02 7.48
C ILE A 76 3.78 -11.57 7.78
N LEU A 77 4.61 -12.46 8.33
CA LEU A 77 6.02 -12.16 8.59
C LEU A 77 6.76 -11.77 7.31
N SER A 78 6.50 -12.49 6.21
CA SER A 78 7.08 -12.16 4.91
C SER A 78 6.59 -10.81 4.37
N SER A 79 5.29 -10.50 4.52
CA SER A 79 4.71 -9.19 4.15
C SER A 79 5.41 -8.06 4.90
N PHE A 80 5.54 -8.22 6.23
CA PHE A 80 6.20 -7.26 7.10
C PHE A 80 7.67 -7.05 6.71
N LEU A 81 8.42 -8.13 6.47
CA LEU A 81 9.82 -8.03 6.02
C LEU A 81 9.94 -7.34 4.66
N ILE A 82 9.05 -7.63 3.71
CA ILE A 82 9.00 -6.94 2.42
C ILE A 82 8.74 -5.45 2.63
N GLN A 83 7.80 -5.07 3.50
CA GLN A 83 7.48 -3.67 3.78
C GLN A 83 8.65 -2.93 4.45
N LEU A 84 9.31 -3.56 5.43
CA LEU A 84 10.51 -3.01 6.06
C LEU A 84 11.63 -2.81 5.05
N ALA A 85 11.88 -3.80 4.19
CA ALA A 85 12.89 -3.69 3.13
C ALA A 85 12.52 -2.60 2.12
N GLN A 86 11.25 -2.51 1.74
CA GLN A 86 10.71 -1.48 0.85
C GLN A 86 10.92 -0.07 1.44
N GLY A 87 10.58 0.12 2.71
CA GLY A 87 10.78 1.38 3.43
C GLY A 87 12.26 1.74 3.57
N SER A 88 13.10 0.79 3.94
CA SER A 88 14.55 1.00 4.07
C SER A 88 15.22 1.38 2.76
N ILE A 89 14.97 0.63 1.68
CA ILE A 89 15.53 0.92 0.36
C ILE A 89 14.97 2.24 -0.18
N GLY A 90 13.66 2.47 -0.06
CA GLY A 90 13.04 3.72 -0.48
C GLY A 90 13.60 4.93 0.26
N GLY A 91 13.80 4.82 1.57
CA GLY A 91 14.43 5.84 2.41
C GLY A 91 15.87 6.15 1.97
N ARG A 92 16.65 5.13 1.61
CA ARG A 92 18.02 5.33 1.09
C ARG A 92 18.04 5.97 -0.29
N ILE A 93 17.16 5.56 -1.20
CA ILE A 93 17.09 6.15 -2.54
C ILE A 93 16.69 7.61 -2.42
N ILE A 94 15.59 7.90 -1.73
CA ILE A 94 15.07 9.27 -1.62
C ILE A 94 16.10 10.20 -0.98
N GLN A 95 16.81 9.78 0.07
CA GLN A 95 17.85 10.60 0.70
C GLN A 95 18.99 10.98 -0.26
N ARG A 96 19.27 10.15 -1.27
CA ARG A 96 20.33 10.40 -2.25
C ARG A 96 19.88 11.29 -3.42
N ILE A 97 18.61 11.22 -3.80
CA ILE A 97 18.10 11.91 -5.00
C ILE A 97 17.17 13.09 -4.69
N MET A 98 16.82 13.29 -3.42
CA MET A 98 15.93 14.36 -2.98
C MET A 98 16.56 15.73 -3.27
N PRO A 99 15.86 16.62 -3.99
CA PRO A 99 16.33 17.99 -4.19
C PRO A 99 16.35 18.77 -2.88
N GLN A 100 17.03 19.92 -2.89
CA GLN A 100 17.03 20.83 -1.75
C GLN A 100 15.59 21.17 -1.34
N ARG A 101 15.29 20.99 -0.05
CA ARG A 101 13.96 21.23 0.50
C ARG A 101 13.85 22.65 1.02
N GLU A 102 12.81 23.35 0.59
CA GLU A 102 12.38 24.55 1.28
C GLU A 102 11.61 24.15 2.55
N GLN A 103 11.83 24.88 3.63
CA GLN A 103 11.20 24.62 4.92
C GLN A 103 10.49 25.88 5.40
N TYR A 104 9.23 25.72 5.83
CA TYR A 104 8.52 26.75 6.56
C TYR A 104 8.61 26.47 8.05
N HIS A 105 9.03 27.47 8.79
CA HIS A 105 8.99 27.47 10.24
C HIS A 105 7.72 28.18 10.69
N TYR A 106 6.95 27.55 11.57
CA TYR A 106 5.83 28.19 12.24
C TYR A 106 5.95 27.98 13.74
N SER A 107 5.59 29.00 14.50
CA SER A 107 5.62 28.95 15.96
C SER A 107 4.24 28.63 16.50
N MET A 108 4.18 27.62 17.38
CA MET A 108 2.99 27.32 18.18
C MET A 108 3.36 27.54 19.65
N GLY A 109 3.17 28.78 20.13
CA GLY A 109 3.64 29.20 21.45
C GLY A 109 5.17 29.23 21.53
N ASN A 110 5.76 28.37 22.36
CA ASN A 110 7.22 28.23 22.51
C ASN A 110 7.84 27.13 21.63
N ILE A 111 7.04 26.43 20.82
CA ILE A 111 7.50 25.33 19.97
C ILE A 111 7.62 25.83 18.53
N VAL A 112 8.84 25.80 17.99
CA VAL A 112 9.07 26.02 16.55
C VAL A 112 8.92 24.69 15.84
N LEU A 113 7.91 24.59 14.99
CA LEU A 113 7.70 23.45 14.11
C LEU A 113 8.22 23.79 12.71
N THR A 114 8.85 22.81 12.08
CA THR A 114 9.41 22.93 10.73
C THR A 114 8.65 21.99 9.83
N ARG A 115 8.16 22.50 8.69
CA ARG A 115 7.45 21.72 7.69
C ARG A 115 8.08 21.92 6.32
N ASP A 116 8.34 20.81 5.64
CA ASP A 116 8.85 20.82 4.28
C ASP A 116 7.77 21.33 3.30
N VAL A 117 8.18 22.16 2.33
CA VAL A 117 7.31 22.63 1.23
C VAL A 117 7.13 21.51 0.21
N PRO A 118 5.89 21.18 -0.18
CA PRO A 118 5.64 20.20 -1.24
C PRO A 118 5.82 20.86 -2.61
N THR A 119 7.06 21.20 -2.98
CA THR A 119 7.36 21.73 -4.32
C THR A 119 7.20 20.63 -5.39
N PRO A 120 6.91 20.97 -6.65
CA PRO A 120 6.74 19.97 -7.72
C PRO A 120 7.93 19.01 -7.87
N SER A 121 9.17 19.50 -7.70
CA SER A 121 10.38 18.68 -7.78
C SER A 121 10.50 17.68 -6.62
N VAL A 122 10.17 18.10 -5.39
CA VAL A 122 10.13 17.21 -4.22
C VAL A 122 9.06 16.13 -4.40
N LEU A 123 7.86 16.51 -4.83
CA LEU A 123 6.75 15.58 -5.06
C LEU A 123 7.06 14.59 -6.19
N ALA A 124 7.58 15.07 -7.33
CA ALA A 124 7.98 14.20 -8.44
C ALA A 124 9.04 13.18 -8.01
N THR A 125 10.00 13.60 -7.18
CA THR A 125 11.03 12.71 -6.63
C THR A 125 10.43 11.66 -5.68
N LYS A 126 9.47 12.05 -4.83
CA LYS A 126 8.71 11.12 -3.97
C LYS A 126 7.95 10.08 -4.81
N VAL A 127 7.20 10.52 -5.82
CA VAL A 127 6.43 9.63 -6.71
C VAL A 127 7.35 8.69 -7.48
N GLY A 128 8.42 9.20 -8.09
CA GLY A 128 9.39 8.40 -8.83
C GLY A 128 10.05 7.35 -7.95
N THR A 129 10.48 7.72 -6.74
CA THR A 129 11.05 6.78 -5.76
C THR A 129 10.02 5.73 -5.36
N PHE A 130 8.79 6.14 -5.05
CA PHE A 130 7.70 5.24 -4.66
C PHE A 130 7.41 4.21 -5.75
N VAL A 131 7.28 4.65 -7.01
CA VAL A 131 7.03 3.76 -8.15
C VAL A 131 8.21 2.80 -8.35
N ALA A 132 9.45 3.29 -8.36
CA ALA A 132 10.63 2.47 -8.58
C ALA A 132 10.80 1.39 -7.51
N VAL A 133 10.64 1.77 -6.24
CA VAL A 133 10.74 0.85 -5.10
C VAL A 133 9.64 -0.20 -5.16
N ARG A 134 8.39 0.21 -5.39
CA ARG A 134 7.29 -0.75 -5.51
C ARG A 134 7.44 -1.68 -6.72
N ALA A 135 7.97 -1.18 -7.83
CA ALA A 135 8.27 -1.99 -9.00
C ALA A 135 9.32 -3.06 -8.69
N PHE A 136 10.38 -2.70 -7.96
CA PHE A 136 11.41 -3.63 -7.52
C PHE A 136 10.87 -4.75 -6.61
N PHE A 137 9.98 -4.41 -5.68
CA PHE A 137 9.38 -5.38 -4.75
C PHE A 137 8.16 -6.13 -5.29
N TYR A 138 7.71 -5.83 -6.50
CA TYR A 138 6.54 -6.46 -7.11
C TYR A 138 6.57 -8.00 -7.15
N PRO A 139 7.64 -8.66 -7.65
CA PRO A 139 7.65 -10.12 -7.75
C PRO A 139 7.53 -10.82 -6.39
N PHE A 140 8.08 -10.24 -5.33
CA PHE A 140 7.94 -10.76 -3.97
C PHE A 140 6.49 -10.69 -3.48
N LYS A 141 5.78 -9.60 -3.78
CA LYS A 141 4.35 -9.46 -3.49
C LYS A 141 3.53 -10.46 -4.28
N THR A 142 3.86 -10.68 -5.55
CA THR A 142 3.17 -11.69 -6.39
C THR A 142 3.34 -13.09 -5.82
N ALA A 143 4.56 -13.49 -5.45
CA ALA A 143 4.81 -14.79 -4.82
C ALA A 143 4.01 -14.95 -3.52
N LEU A 144 3.97 -13.89 -2.70
CA LEU A 144 3.22 -13.87 -1.45
C LEU A 144 1.71 -14.02 -1.67
N VAL A 145 1.13 -13.29 -2.63
CA VAL A 145 -0.29 -13.42 -2.98
C VAL A 145 -0.61 -14.84 -3.45
N ARG A 146 0.27 -15.48 -4.23
CA ARG A 146 0.08 -16.88 -4.67
C ARG A 146 0.15 -17.87 -3.53
N LEU A 147 1.02 -17.65 -2.54
CA LEU A 147 1.05 -18.45 -1.31
C LEU A 147 -0.24 -18.28 -0.52
N MET A 148 -0.65 -17.04 -0.26
CA MET A 148 -1.88 -16.72 0.47
C MET A 148 -3.12 -17.28 -0.25
N THR A 149 -3.14 -17.30 -1.57
CA THR A 149 -4.29 -17.82 -2.36
C THR A 149 -4.16 -19.31 -2.70
N LYS A 150 -3.15 -20.02 -2.15
CA LYS A 150 -2.88 -21.45 -2.35
C LYS A 150 -2.66 -21.87 -3.82
N GLN A 151 -2.22 -20.93 -4.64
CA GLN A 151 -1.88 -21.17 -6.04
C GLN A 151 -0.50 -21.82 -6.17
N ILE A 152 0.33 -21.68 -5.13
CA ILE A 152 1.59 -22.38 -4.98
C ILE A 152 1.70 -22.93 -3.55
N SER A 153 2.54 -23.94 -3.37
CA SER A 153 2.91 -24.46 -2.05
C SER A 153 4.12 -23.72 -1.48
N PRO A 154 4.31 -23.67 -0.15
CA PRO A 154 5.51 -23.10 0.47
C PRO A 154 6.82 -23.68 -0.09
N ARG A 155 6.82 -24.98 -0.44
CA ARG A 155 7.99 -25.67 -1.02
C ARG A 155 8.34 -25.20 -2.44
N SER A 156 7.34 -24.77 -3.21
CA SER A 156 7.51 -24.29 -4.59
C SER A 156 7.73 -22.78 -4.69
N ALA A 157 7.58 -22.04 -3.58
CA ALA A 157 7.74 -20.58 -3.57
C ALA A 157 9.12 -20.12 -4.07
N LEU A 158 10.18 -20.80 -3.67
CA LEU A 158 11.55 -20.48 -4.09
C LEU A 158 11.78 -20.79 -5.57
N GLN A 159 11.11 -21.80 -6.10
CA GLN A 159 11.22 -22.19 -7.51
C GLN A 159 10.70 -21.09 -8.44
N LEU A 160 9.80 -20.23 -7.97
CA LEU A 160 9.33 -19.06 -8.72
C LEU A 160 10.47 -18.08 -9.07
N PHE A 161 11.55 -18.07 -8.31
CA PHE A 161 12.69 -17.18 -8.53
C PHE A 161 13.85 -17.83 -9.28
N THR A 162 13.85 -19.16 -9.43
CA THR A 162 14.94 -19.90 -10.08
C THR A 162 14.58 -20.39 -11.47
N ASP A 163 13.31 -20.71 -11.74
CA ASP A 163 12.84 -21.10 -13.06
C ASP A 163 12.46 -19.87 -13.93
N PRO A 164 13.03 -19.70 -15.14
CA PRO A 164 12.76 -18.53 -15.99
C PRO A 164 11.28 -18.33 -16.35
N ALA A 165 10.54 -19.41 -16.63
CA ALA A 165 9.13 -19.33 -16.99
C ALA A 165 8.29 -18.86 -15.78
N SER A 166 8.56 -19.46 -14.62
CA SER A 166 7.93 -19.08 -13.35
C SER A 166 8.30 -17.66 -12.92
N PHE A 167 9.54 -17.23 -13.13
CA PHE A 167 10.00 -15.88 -12.82
C PHE A 167 9.28 -14.83 -13.67
N LYS A 168 9.13 -15.07 -14.98
CA LYS A 168 8.36 -14.17 -15.86
C LYS A 168 6.91 -14.04 -15.37
N SER A 169 6.32 -15.13 -14.91
CA SER A 169 4.94 -15.12 -14.40
C SER A 169 4.77 -14.26 -13.13
N LEU A 170 5.83 -13.99 -12.35
CA LEU A 170 5.76 -13.11 -11.19
C LEU A 170 5.41 -11.65 -11.56
N TYR A 171 5.58 -11.28 -12.83
CA TYR A 171 5.26 -9.95 -13.37
C TYR A 171 3.85 -9.86 -13.98
N ASN A 172 3.01 -10.90 -13.83
CA ASN A 172 1.61 -10.84 -14.24
C ASN A 172 0.88 -9.68 -13.53
N GLY A 173 0.37 -8.71 -14.29
CA GLY A 173 -0.32 -7.54 -13.74
C GLY A 173 0.60 -6.35 -13.42
N PHE A 174 1.90 -6.44 -13.73
CA PHE A 174 2.88 -5.41 -13.41
C PHE A 174 2.54 -4.02 -13.99
N GLN A 175 2.01 -3.96 -15.21
CA GLN A 175 1.57 -2.71 -15.84
C GLN A 175 0.46 -2.00 -15.05
N PHE A 176 -0.52 -2.76 -14.54
CA PHE A 176 -1.59 -2.22 -13.70
C PHE A 176 -1.01 -1.77 -12.35
N HIS A 177 -0.02 -2.49 -11.82
CA HIS A 177 0.67 -2.09 -10.60
C HIS A 177 1.47 -0.79 -10.76
N LEU A 178 2.13 -0.57 -11.90
CA LEU A 178 2.77 0.70 -12.21
C LEU A 178 1.72 1.82 -12.31
N LEU A 179 0.63 1.60 -13.05
CA LEU A 179 -0.46 2.57 -13.17
C LEU A 179 -1.05 2.94 -11.81
N TRP A 180 -1.32 1.95 -10.97
CA TRP A 180 -1.81 2.16 -9.60
C TRP A 180 -0.80 2.94 -8.76
N SER A 181 0.49 2.59 -8.85
CA SER A 181 1.54 3.24 -8.04
C SER A 181 1.75 4.71 -8.43
N VAL A 182 1.72 5.00 -9.74
CA VAL A 182 1.77 6.38 -10.26
C VAL A 182 0.53 7.15 -9.82
N GLY A 183 -0.67 6.58 -10.03
CA GLY A 183 -1.92 7.22 -9.64
C GLY A 183 -1.98 7.50 -8.13
N TYR A 184 -1.62 6.52 -7.31
CA TYR A 184 -1.60 6.66 -5.86
C TYR A 184 -0.63 7.75 -5.43
N GLY A 185 0.62 7.71 -5.93
CA GLY A 185 1.63 8.71 -5.60
C GLY A 185 1.21 10.12 -6.03
N ALA A 186 0.57 10.27 -7.19
CA ALA A 186 0.06 11.55 -7.66
C ALA A 186 -1.07 12.08 -6.77
N LEU A 187 -2.04 11.22 -6.40
CA LEU A 187 -3.14 11.61 -5.52
C LEU A 187 -2.66 11.96 -4.11
N SER A 188 -1.73 11.19 -3.55
CA SER A 188 -1.11 11.51 -2.26
C SER A 188 -0.31 12.81 -2.32
N SER A 189 0.36 13.10 -3.43
CA SER A 189 1.08 14.36 -3.64
C SER A 189 0.12 15.55 -3.75
N LEU A 190 -1.01 15.39 -4.46
CA LEU A 190 -2.06 16.41 -4.54
C LEU A 190 -2.65 16.69 -3.16
N GLU A 191 -2.95 15.63 -2.42
CA GLU A 191 -3.45 15.71 -1.05
C GLU A 191 -2.45 16.43 -0.14
N GLU A 192 -1.15 16.09 -0.18
CA GLU A 192 -0.09 16.81 0.53
C GLU A 192 -0.06 18.31 0.18
N MET A 193 -0.22 18.68 -1.09
CA MET A 193 -0.32 20.08 -1.52
C MET A 193 -1.58 20.79 -1.00
N PHE A 194 -2.74 20.13 -1.04
CA PHE A 194 -4.00 20.68 -0.55
C PHE A 194 -3.95 20.92 0.96
N PHE A 195 -3.40 19.99 1.73
CA PHE A 195 -3.25 20.12 3.17
C PHE A 195 -2.17 21.12 3.55
N TYR A 196 -1.05 21.17 2.85
CA TYR A 196 -0.05 22.21 3.07
C TYR A 196 -0.66 23.62 2.94
N ARG A 197 -1.50 23.86 1.92
CA ARG A 197 -2.18 25.15 1.72
C ARG A 197 -3.20 25.48 2.82
N LYS A 198 -3.88 24.48 3.40
CA LYS A 198 -4.93 24.70 4.42
C LYS A 198 -4.41 24.73 5.86
N VAL A 199 -3.31 24.04 6.16
CA VAL A 199 -2.82 23.79 7.54
C VAL A 199 -1.89 24.88 8.05
N ASN A 200 -1.61 25.92 7.27
CA ASN A 200 -0.98 27.15 7.79
C ASN A 200 -1.79 27.82 8.93
N ASN A 201 -3.02 27.37 9.22
CA ASN A 201 -3.86 27.97 10.26
C ASN A 201 -4.32 27.07 11.41
N LEU A 202 -4.21 25.73 11.41
CA LEU A 202 -4.60 24.88 12.57
C LEU A 202 -4.11 23.43 12.38
N ALA A 203 -3.13 22.98 13.17
CA ALA A 203 -2.81 21.56 13.30
C ALA A 203 -3.69 20.95 14.41
N THR A 204 -4.87 20.44 14.07
CA THR A 204 -5.76 19.73 15.00
C THR A 204 -5.91 18.26 14.60
N PRO A 205 -6.18 17.34 15.55
CA PRO A 205 -6.41 15.92 15.27
C PRO A 205 -7.54 15.67 14.25
N THR A 206 -8.50 16.58 14.13
CA THR A 206 -9.55 16.56 13.10
C THR A 206 -8.97 16.63 11.67
N VAL A 207 -7.90 17.40 11.46
CA VAL A 207 -7.23 17.52 10.16
C VAL A 207 -6.61 16.19 9.74
N ALA A 208 -6.03 15.43 10.67
CA ALA A 208 -5.43 14.12 10.38
C ALA A 208 -6.50 13.08 9.98
N LEU A 209 -7.67 13.09 10.63
CA LEU A 209 -8.80 12.23 10.24
C LEU A 209 -9.35 12.58 8.86
N VAL A 210 -9.53 13.87 8.57
CA VAL A 210 -9.99 14.34 7.25
C VAL A 210 -8.97 13.99 6.17
N GLN A 211 -7.68 14.12 6.47
CA GLN A 211 -6.58 13.71 5.59
C GLN A 211 -6.65 12.22 5.26
N TYR A 212 -6.74 11.36 6.26
CA TYR A 212 -6.87 9.91 6.06
C TYR A 212 -8.11 9.54 5.23
N PHE A 213 -9.27 10.12 5.56
CA PHE A 213 -10.51 9.87 4.82
C PHE A 213 -10.45 10.39 3.37
N SER A 214 -9.83 11.55 3.16
CA SER A 214 -9.67 12.13 1.82
C SER A 214 -8.77 11.27 0.93
N LEU A 215 -7.66 10.73 1.46
CA LEU A 215 -6.83 9.75 0.77
C LEU A 215 -7.63 8.51 0.38
N PHE A 216 -8.44 7.98 1.29
CA PHE A 216 -9.28 6.82 1.01
C PHE A 216 -10.26 7.08 -0.14
N LEU A 217 -10.96 8.22 -0.13
CA LEU A 217 -11.88 8.60 -1.21
C LEU A 217 -11.14 8.82 -2.54
N LEU A 218 -9.99 9.48 -2.51
CA LEU A 218 -9.17 9.74 -3.69
C LEU A 218 -8.66 8.45 -4.33
N GLN A 219 -8.53 7.35 -3.57
CA GLN A 219 -8.10 6.05 -4.09
C GLN A 219 -9.22 5.26 -4.78
N LEU A 220 -10.50 5.61 -4.59
CA LEU A 220 -11.64 4.88 -5.18
C LEU A 220 -11.55 4.75 -6.72
N PRO A 221 -11.15 5.77 -7.48
CA PRO A 221 -10.94 5.62 -8.93
C PRO A 221 -9.85 4.60 -9.29
N LEU A 222 -8.90 4.32 -8.39
CA LEU A 222 -7.85 3.32 -8.61
C LEU A 222 -8.23 1.91 -8.16
N ALA A 223 -9.38 1.75 -7.49
CA ALA A 223 -9.88 0.46 -7.01
C ALA A 223 -10.02 -0.60 -8.12
N PRO A 224 -10.49 -0.27 -9.34
CA PRO A 224 -10.51 -1.24 -10.44
C PRO A 224 -9.14 -1.78 -10.80
N VAL A 225 -8.13 -0.90 -10.85
CA VAL A 225 -6.75 -1.25 -11.15
C VAL A 225 -6.17 -2.12 -10.02
N ALA A 226 -6.43 -1.76 -8.77
CA ALA A 226 -6.05 -2.53 -7.59
C ALA A 226 -6.64 -3.96 -7.61
N THR A 227 -7.91 -4.08 -8.00
CA THR A 227 -8.58 -5.37 -8.18
C THR A 227 -7.89 -6.21 -9.24
N LYS A 228 -7.62 -5.64 -10.42
CA LYS A 228 -6.95 -6.35 -11.51
C LYS A 228 -5.57 -6.87 -11.11
N ILE A 229 -4.79 -6.06 -10.41
CA ILE A 229 -3.47 -6.46 -9.89
C ILE A 229 -3.59 -7.73 -9.02
N ILE A 230 -4.53 -7.75 -8.08
CA ILE A 230 -4.70 -8.88 -7.16
C ILE A 230 -5.01 -10.18 -7.92
N PHE A 231 -5.92 -10.13 -8.89
CA PHE A 231 -6.28 -11.31 -9.70
C PHE A 231 -5.11 -11.79 -10.57
N ASP A 232 -4.37 -10.87 -11.18
CA ASP A 232 -3.19 -11.19 -11.99
C ASP A 232 -2.06 -11.79 -11.14
N GLN A 233 -1.83 -11.23 -9.95
CA GLN A 233 -0.86 -11.76 -8.99
C GLN A 233 -1.24 -13.16 -8.53
N ALA A 234 -2.52 -13.37 -8.20
CA ALA A 234 -3.08 -14.66 -7.85
C ALA A 234 -3.16 -15.64 -9.04
N ASN A 235 -2.85 -15.21 -10.26
CA ASN A 235 -2.98 -16.04 -11.46
C ASN A 235 -4.41 -16.62 -11.65
N ILE A 236 -5.43 -15.84 -11.26
CA ILE A 236 -6.84 -16.21 -11.40
C ILE A 236 -7.42 -15.44 -12.58
N PRO A 237 -8.06 -16.11 -13.56
CA PRO A 237 -8.70 -15.45 -14.69
C PRO A 237 -9.71 -14.39 -14.22
N PHE A 238 -9.55 -13.17 -14.71
CA PHE A 238 -10.44 -12.06 -14.40
C PHE A 238 -10.58 -11.14 -15.61
N GLU A 239 -11.81 -11.06 -16.11
CA GLU A 239 -12.20 -10.13 -17.16
C GLU A 239 -12.24 -8.72 -16.60
N PHE A 240 -11.31 -7.89 -17.05
CA PHE A 240 -11.19 -6.53 -16.56
C PHE A 240 -12.28 -5.65 -17.17
N THR A 241 -13.27 -5.31 -16.35
CA THR A 241 -14.16 -4.18 -16.61
C THR A 241 -14.14 -3.25 -15.40
N TRP A 242 -14.23 -1.94 -15.66
CA TRP A 242 -14.13 -0.93 -14.61
C TRP A 242 -15.21 -1.12 -13.53
N ASN A 243 -16.45 -1.36 -13.97
CA ASN A 243 -17.62 -1.50 -13.11
C ASN A 243 -17.56 -2.76 -12.24
N LEU A 244 -17.24 -3.93 -12.82
CA LEU A 244 -17.13 -5.18 -12.07
C LEU A 244 -16.03 -5.10 -11.02
N SER A 245 -14.90 -4.50 -11.39
CA SER A 245 -13.73 -4.36 -10.53
C SER A 245 -14.02 -3.40 -9.37
N LEU A 246 -14.64 -2.24 -9.64
CA LEU A 246 -15.06 -1.31 -8.59
C LEU A 246 -16.08 -1.95 -7.64
N PHE A 247 -17.07 -2.65 -8.19
CA PHE A 247 -18.10 -3.32 -7.41
C PHE A 247 -17.51 -4.39 -6.49
N ARG A 248 -16.62 -5.23 -7.01
CA ARG A 248 -15.89 -6.23 -6.19
C ARG A 248 -15.06 -5.56 -5.10
N TRP A 249 -14.37 -4.47 -5.41
CA TRP A 249 -13.57 -3.72 -4.43
C TRP A 249 -14.43 -3.22 -3.28
N ILE A 250 -15.50 -2.47 -3.59
CA ILE A 250 -16.46 -1.94 -2.62
C ILE A 250 -16.97 -3.07 -1.72
N ARG A 251 -17.45 -4.16 -2.33
CA ARG A 251 -17.97 -5.31 -1.59
C ARG A 251 -16.95 -5.88 -0.61
N ALA A 252 -15.70 -6.03 -1.05
CA ALA A 252 -14.62 -6.59 -0.25
C ALA A 252 -14.20 -5.68 0.90
N THR A 253 -14.24 -4.37 0.67
CA THR A 253 -13.98 -3.37 1.71
C THR A 253 -15.08 -3.41 2.79
N PHE A 254 -16.35 -3.45 2.40
CA PHE A 254 -17.48 -3.47 3.34
C PHE A 254 -17.80 -4.85 3.93
N SER A 255 -17.18 -5.92 3.44
CA SER A 255 -17.31 -7.27 4.03
C SER A 255 -16.37 -7.50 5.21
N ARG A 256 -15.43 -6.59 5.44
CA ARG A 256 -14.51 -6.66 6.59
C ARG A 256 -15.24 -6.07 7.81
N PRO A 257 -15.27 -6.78 8.95
CA PRO A 257 -15.87 -6.26 10.19
C PRO A 257 -15.13 -5.03 10.70
#